data_AF-A0A376TRK9-F1
#
_entry.id   AF-A0A376TRK9-F1
#
_cell.length_a   1.000
_cell.length_b   1.000
_cell.length_c   1.000
_cell.angle_alpha   90.00
_cell.angle_beta   90.00
_cell.angle_gamma   90.00
#
_symmetry.space_group_name_H-M   'P 1'
#
loop_
_entity.id
_entity.type
_entity.pdbx_description
1 polymer ?
#
loop_
_entity_poly.entity_id
_entity_poly.type
_entity_poly.pdbx_seq_one_letter_code
_entity_poly.pdbx_strand_id
1 'polypeptide(L)'
;MMRLFKLFLRQPDTARDFLAFHLPAPIHALCDMKTLKLESSSFIDDDLRESYSDVLWSVKTEQGPGYIYCLIEHQSTSNKLIAFRMMRYAIAAMQNHLDAGYKTLPMVVLLLFYHGIESPYPYSLSWLDCFARSQTGKAALCLRISAD
;
A
#
# COMPACT_ATOMS: atom_id res chain seq x y z
N MET A 1 10.96 -9.38 17.49
CA MET A 1 10.08 -10.11 16.56
C MET A 1 9.88 -9.36 15.23
N MET A 2 9.38 -8.12 15.23
CA MET A 2 9.05 -7.41 13.97
C MET A 2 10.24 -7.10 13.04
N ARG A 3 11.44 -6.80 13.56
CA ARG A 3 12.65 -6.57 12.74
C ARG A 3 13.04 -7.82 11.92
N LEU A 4 12.80 -9.01 12.47
CA LEU A 4 13.09 -10.28 11.81
C LEU A 4 12.05 -10.59 10.71
N PHE A 5 10.76 -10.34 10.98
CA PHE A 5 9.70 -10.48 9.97
C PHE A 5 9.93 -9.60 8.74
N LYS A 6 10.38 -8.35 8.95
CA LYS A 6 10.77 -7.45 7.86
C LYS A 6 11.91 -8.01 7.01
N LEU A 7 12.94 -8.58 7.64
CA LEU A 7 14.07 -9.18 6.91
C LEU A 7 13.62 -10.35 6.05
N PHE A 8 12.69 -11.17 6.57
CA PHE A 8 12.08 -12.27 5.81
C PHE A 8 11.25 -11.76 4.63
N LEU A 9 10.40 -10.76 4.83
CA LEU A 9 9.58 -10.20 3.75
C LEU A 9 10.38 -9.45 2.67
N ARG A 10 11.68 -9.21 2.86
CA ARG A 10 12.58 -8.69 1.82
C ARG A 10 13.23 -9.79 0.99
N GLN A 11 13.11 -11.06 1.40
CA GLN A 11 13.59 -12.20 0.61
C GLN A 11 12.55 -12.57 -0.44
N PRO A 12 12.90 -12.64 -1.74
CA PRO A 12 11.94 -12.87 -2.82
C PRO A 12 11.10 -14.14 -2.65
N ASP A 13 11.70 -15.27 -2.27
CA ASP A 13 10.97 -16.54 -2.14
C ASP A 13 9.97 -16.49 -0.99
N THR A 14 10.40 -16.00 0.18
CA THR A 14 9.51 -15.81 1.32
C THR A 14 8.39 -14.79 1.04
N ALA A 15 8.69 -13.72 0.30
CA ALA A 15 7.69 -12.76 -0.10
C ALA A 15 6.67 -13.36 -1.07
N ARG A 16 7.10 -14.19 -2.03
CA ARG A 16 6.18 -14.90 -2.94
C ARG A 16 5.23 -15.82 -2.18
N ASP A 17 5.75 -16.65 -1.28
CA ASP A 17 4.93 -17.56 -0.47
C ASP A 17 3.95 -16.78 0.41
N PHE A 18 4.43 -15.71 1.05
CA PHE A 18 3.61 -14.83 1.85
C PHE A 18 2.47 -14.20 1.03
N LEU A 19 2.79 -13.64 -0.14
CA LEU A 19 1.81 -12.99 -1.01
C LEU A 19 0.83 -14.00 -1.63
N ALA A 20 1.28 -15.21 -1.98
CA ALA A 20 0.42 -16.28 -2.47
C ALA A 20 -0.64 -16.68 -1.43
N PHE A 21 -0.28 -16.66 -0.15
CA PHE A 21 -1.21 -16.99 0.93
C PHE A 21 -2.17 -15.84 1.27
N HIS A 22 -1.71 -14.59 1.23
CA HIS A 22 -2.48 -13.44 1.77
C HIS A 22 -3.19 -12.60 0.70
N LEU A 23 -2.77 -12.64 -0.57
CA LEU A 23 -3.45 -11.90 -1.62
C LEU A 23 -4.79 -12.56 -1.97
N PRO A 24 -5.88 -11.79 -2.15
CA PRO A 24 -7.11 -12.31 -2.73
C PRO A 24 -6.84 -12.95 -4.09
N ALA A 25 -7.43 -14.11 -4.36
CA ALA A 25 -7.20 -14.87 -5.60
C ALA A 25 -7.32 -14.04 -6.89
N PRO A 26 -8.31 -13.12 -7.05
CA PRO A 26 -8.38 -12.27 -8.23
C PRO A 26 -7.17 -11.35 -8.42
N ILE A 27 -6.62 -10.81 -7.33
CA ILE A 27 -5.44 -9.92 -7.37
C ILE A 27 -4.18 -10.73 -7.63
N HIS A 28 -4.05 -11.88 -6.97
CA HIS A 28 -2.92 -12.79 -7.19
C HIS A 28 -2.87 -13.25 -8.66
N ALA A 29 -4.02 -13.57 -9.27
CA ALA A 29 -4.10 -14.00 -10.67
C ALA A 29 -3.65 -12.92 -11.68
N LEU A 30 -3.72 -11.63 -11.32
CA LEU A 30 -3.22 -10.54 -12.17
C LEU A 30 -1.69 -10.40 -12.13
N CYS A 31 -1.02 -11.02 -11.16
CA CYS A 31 0.39 -10.80 -10.88
C CYS A 31 1.27 -11.94 -11.44
N ASP A 32 2.26 -11.62 -12.27
CA ASP A 32 3.36 -12.55 -12.56
C ASP A 32 4.35 -12.57 -11.40
N MET A 33 4.10 -13.42 -10.40
CA MET A 33 4.89 -13.53 -9.18
C MET A 33 6.37 -13.89 -9.42
N LYS A 34 6.74 -14.41 -10.60
CA LYS A 34 8.14 -14.66 -10.95
C LYS A 34 8.92 -13.36 -11.13
N THR A 35 8.23 -12.29 -11.49
CA THR A 35 8.81 -10.95 -11.73
C THR A 35 8.88 -10.07 -10.50
N LEU A 36 8.44 -10.58 -9.34
CA LEU A 36 8.44 -9.87 -8.07
C LEU A 36 9.85 -9.34 -7.74
N LYS A 37 9.98 -8.01 -7.67
CA LYS A 37 11.25 -7.31 -7.47
C LYS A 37 11.14 -6.31 -6.33
N LEU A 38 12.08 -6.38 -5.39
CA LEU A 38 12.12 -5.48 -4.24
C LEU A 38 12.56 -4.09 -4.71
N GLU A 39 11.77 -3.07 -4.41
CA GLU A 39 12.12 -1.68 -4.72
C GLU A 39 12.88 -1.01 -3.56
N SER A 40 13.70 -0.03 -3.91
CA SER A 40 14.50 0.73 -2.94
C SER A 40 13.64 1.68 -2.11
N SER A 41 14.09 2.00 -0.90
CA SER A 41 13.42 2.98 -0.03
C SER A 41 13.44 4.41 -0.59
N SER A 42 14.27 4.69 -1.60
CA SER A 42 14.25 5.97 -2.33
C SER A 42 12.99 6.16 -3.19
N PHE A 43 12.27 5.07 -3.46
CA PHE A 43 10.94 5.13 -4.07
C PHE A 43 9.88 5.65 -3.09
N ILE A 44 10.23 5.93 -1.85
CA ILE A 44 9.31 6.43 -0.84
C ILE A 44 9.77 7.83 -0.49
N ASP A 45 8.86 8.79 -0.65
CA ASP A 45 9.06 10.21 -0.37
C ASP A 45 9.74 10.41 1.00
N ASP A 46 10.62 11.40 1.11
CA ASP A 46 11.44 11.69 2.28
C ASP A 46 10.56 11.86 3.53
N ASP A 47 9.38 12.47 3.39
CA ASP A 47 8.39 12.67 4.47
C ASP A 47 7.68 11.38 4.92
N LEU A 48 7.76 10.31 4.14
CA LEU A 48 7.22 8.98 4.46
C LEU A 48 8.30 8.04 5.02
N ARG A 49 9.58 8.41 4.92
CA ARG A 49 10.73 7.59 5.33
C ARG A 49 10.78 7.32 6.83
N GLU A 50 10.37 8.27 7.68
CA GLU A 50 10.52 8.16 9.14
C GLU A 50 9.84 6.92 9.75
N SER A 51 8.93 6.28 9.02
CA SER A 51 8.21 5.10 9.48
C SER A 51 8.90 3.74 9.20
N TYR A 52 9.97 3.70 8.40
CA TYR A 52 10.94 2.60 8.14
C TYR A 52 10.46 1.14 8.31
N SER A 53 9.20 0.83 8.03
CA SER A 53 8.62 -0.48 8.30
C SER A 53 8.11 -1.20 7.09
N ASP A 54 8.15 -0.55 5.94
CA ASP A 54 7.37 -0.99 4.81
C ASP A 54 8.23 -1.67 3.75
N VAL A 55 7.62 -2.62 3.05
CA VAL A 55 8.27 -3.35 1.96
C VAL A 55 7.46 -3.09 0.69
N LEU A 56 8.13 -2.55 -0.32
CA LEU A 56 7.54 -2.32 -1.64
C LEU A 56 8.12 -3.30 -2.65
N TRP A 57 7.22 -4.00 -3.33
CA TRP A 57 7.54 -4.88 -4.44
C TRP A 57 6.93 -4.34 -5.73
N SER A 58 7.70 -4.34 -6.82
CA SER A 58 7.16 -4.23 -8.17
C SER A 58 6.88 -5.62 -8.74
N VAL A 59 5.86 -5.72 -9.58
CA VAL A 59 5.43 -6.96 -10.23
C VAL A 59 4.86 -6.64 -11.61
N LYS A 60 5.04 -7.53 -12.59
CA LYS A 60 4.37 -7.39 -13.88
C LYS A 60 2.93 -7.89 -13.79
N THR A 61 2.03 -7.18 -14.46
CA THR A 61 0.64 -7.59 -14.69
C THR A 61 0.33 -7.52 -16.19
N GLU A 62 -0.81 -8.04 -16.61
CA GLU A 62 -1.28 -7.92 -18.00
C GLU A 62 -1.50 -6.45 -18.43
N GLN A 63 -1.75 -5.55 -17.48
CA GLN A 63 -1.99 -4.14 -17.72
C GLN A 63 -0.73 -3.26 -17.57
N GLY A 64 0.45 -3.88 -17.36
CA GLY A 64 1.71 -3.20 -17.13
C GLY A 64 2.25 -3.40 -15.71
N PRO A 65 3.19 -2.55 -15.25
CA PRO A 65 3.75 -2.66 -13.91
C PRO A 65 2.69 -2.42 -12.83
N GLY A 66 2.71 -3.27 -11.80
CA GLY A 66 1.96 -3.11 -10.56
C GLY A 66 2.89 -3.03 -9.36
N TYR A 67 2.35 -2.56 -8.25
CA TYR A 67 3.07 -2.39 -7.00
C TYR A 67 2.31 -3.05 -5.84
N ILE A 68 3.03 -3.77 -4.98
CA ILE A 68 2.50 -4.36 -3.76
C ILE A 68 3.26 -3.73 -2.60
N TYR A 69 2.53 -2.96 -1.80
CA TYR A 69 3.05 -2.25 -0.65
C TYR A 69 2.61 -2.97 0.62
N CYS A 70 3.56 -3.57 1.33
CA CYS A 70 3.33 -4.22 2.61
C CYS A 70 3.67 -3.24 3.73
N LEU A 71 2.65 -2.64 4.33
CA LEU A 71 2.74 -1.82 5.54
C LEU A 71 2.78 -2.74 6.75
N ILE A 72 3.88 -2.73 7.49
CA ILE A 72 4.10 -3.62 8.64
C ILE A 72 4.01 -2.79 9.92
N GLU A 73 2.93 -2.99 10.68
CA GLU A 73 2.65 -2.26 11.90
C GLU A 73 2.69 -3.18 13.12
N HIS A 74 3.44 -2.77 14.13
CA HIS A 74 3.39 -3.37 15.47
C HIS A 74 3.22 -2.24 16.47
N GLN A 75 1.99 -2.07 16.93
CA GLN A 75 1.62 -0.97 17.80
C GLN A 75 0.93 -1.56 19.02
N SER A 76 1.36 -1.15 20.22
CA SER A 76 0.63 -1.44 21.45
C SER A 76 -0.76 -0.78 21.47
N THR A 77 -0.95 0.29 20.69
CA THR A 77 -2.22 1.00 20.53
C THR A 77 -2.54 1.22 19.05
N SER A 78 -3.72 0.80 18.57
CA SER A 78 -4.13 0.96 17.18
C SER A 78 -4.29 2.43 16.77
N ASN A 79 -3.71 2.85 15.63
CA ASN A 79 -3.84 4.21 15.09
C ASN A 79 -4.99 4.32 14.08
N LYS A 80 -6.07 5.05 14.43
CA LYS A 80 -7.28 5.25 13.59
C LYS A 80 -7.02 5.78 12.17
N LEU A 81 -5.89 6.44 11.92
CA LEU A 81 -5.57 7.07 10.64
C LEU A 81 -4.63 6.22 9.76
N ILE A 82 -4.47 4.91 10.04
CA ILE A 82 -3.62 4.05 9.21
C ILE A 82 -4.08 4.03 7.75
N ALA A 83 -5.39 4.08 7.50
CA ALA A 83 -5.96 4.08 6.15
C ALA A 83 -5.52 5.30 5.34
N PHE A 84 -5.51 6.49 5.96
CA PHE A 84 -5.01 7.70 5.32
C PHE A 84 -3.52 7.60 5.01
N ARG A 85 -2.73 7.04 5.92
CA ARG A 85 -1.30 6.78 5.68
C ARG A 85 -1.08 5.77 4.55
N MET A 86 -1.84 4.68 4.49
CA MET A 86 -1.81 3.73 3.39
C MET A 86 -2.10 4.41 2.04
N MET A 87 -3.07 5.32 2.00
CA MET A 87 -3.38 6.06 0.79
C MET A 87 -2.23 6.99 0.35
N ARG A 88 -1.52 7.63 1.29
CA ARG A 88 -0.31 8.41 0.97
C ARG A 88 0.76 7.56 0.28
N TYR A 89 0.97 6.32 0.72
CA TYR A 89 1.90 5.39 0.05
C TYR A 89 1.45 5.01 -1.35
N ALA A 90 0.16 4.73 -1.54
CA ALA A 90 -0.36 4.42 -2.87
C ALA A 90 -0.21 5.60 -3.83
N ILE A 91 -0.51 6.83 -3.39
CA ILE A 91 -0.30 8.04 -4.19
C ILE A 91 1.19 8.22 -4.52
N ALA A 92 2.10 8.02 -3.56
CA ALA A 92 3.53 8.12 -3.83
C ALA A 92 3.99 7.09 -4.88
N ALA A 93 3.53 5.84 -4.77
CA ALA A 93 3.85 4.81 -5.76
C ALA A 93 3.29 5.14 -7.16
N MET A 94 2.07 5.65 -7.21
CA MET A 94 1.43 6.15 -8.44
C MET A 94 2.21 7.32 -9.05
N GLN A 95 2.64 8.28 -8.24
CA GLN A 95 3.40 9.45 -8.70
C GLN A 95 4.75 9.02 -9.29
N ASN A 96 5.50 8.18 -8.58
CA ASN A 96 6.78 7.67 -9.10
C ASN A 96 6.62 6.87 -10.40
N HIS A 97 5.50 6.15 -10.56
CA HIS A 97 5.18 5.48 -11.80
C HIS A 97 4.99 6.48 -12.95
N LEU A 98 4.28 7.58 -12.72
CA LEU A 98 4.13 8.64 -13.73
C LEU A 98 5.48 9.32 -14.04
N ASP A 99 6.28 9.60 -13.02
CA ASP A 99 7.60 10.24 -13.16
C ASP A 99 8.59 9.36 -13.94
N ALA A 100 8.43 8.03 -13.88
CA ALA A 100 9.17 7.08 -14.71
C ALA A 100 8.73 7.08 -16.19
N GLY A 101 7.78 7.93 -16.58
CA GLY A 101 7.37 8.18 -17.96
C GLY A 101 6.07 7.49 -18.40
N TYR A 102 5.44 6.71 -17.52
CA TYR A 102 4.16 6.05 -17.81
C TYR A 102 3.02 7.08 -17.88
N LYS A 103 1.97 6.75 -18.66
CA LYS A 103 0.86 7.67 -18.96
C LYS A 103 -0.43 7.36 -18.22
N THR A 104 -0.47 6.24 -17.52
CA THR A 104 -1.62 5.74 -16.76
C THR A 104 -1.17 5.34 -15.36
N LEU A 105 -2.12 5.29 -14.42
CA LEU A 105 -1.82 4.82 -13.07
C LEU A 105 -1.61 3.30 -13.05
N PRO A 106 -0.70 2.79 -12.20
CA PRO A 106 -0.50 1.37 -12.00
C PRO A 106 -1.55 0.80 -11.04
N MET A 107 -1.70 -0.53 -11.05
CA MET A 107 -2.32 -1.23 -9.92
C MET A 107 -1.43 -1.07 -8.68
N VAL A 108 -2.01 -0.63 -7.56
CA VAL A 108 -1.33 -0.59 -6.27
C VAL A 108 -2.13 -1.37 -5.24
N VAL A 109 -1.49 -2.39 -4.65
CA VAL A 109 -2.07 -3.21 -3.59
C VAL A 109 -1.46 -2.80 -2.26
N LEU A 110 -2.29 -2.38 -1.30
CA LEU A 110 -1.87 -2.00 0.04
C LEU A 110 -2.22 -3.14 1.01
N LEU A 111 -1.21 -3.78 1.58
CA LEU A 111 -1.36 -4.84 2.58
C LEU A 111 -0.97 -4.30 3.95
N LEU A 112 -1.90 -4.35 4.91
CA LEU A 112 -1.60 -4.05 6.30
C LEU A 112 -1.31 -5.36 7.04
N PHE A 113 -0.05 -5.55 7.42
CA PHE A 113 0.32 -6.57 8.39
C PHE A 113 0.33 -5.95 9.78
N TYR A 114 -0.67 -6.28 10.59
CA TYR A 114 -0.88 -5.66 11.91
C TYR A 114 -0.73 -6.68 13.04
N HIS A 115 0.05 -6.31 14.06
CA HIS A 115 0.13 -7.05 15.32
C HIS A 115 0.02 -6.07 16.50
N GLY A 116 -1.09 -6.14 17.23
CA GLY A 116 -1.33 -5.30 18.41
C GLY A 116 -2.27 -5.98 19.41
N ILE A 117 -2.57 -5.27 20.50
CA ILE A 117 -3.39 -5.80 21.61
C ILE A 117 -4.81 -6.13 21.14
N GLU A 118 -5.41 -5.25 20.35
CA GLU A 118 -6.73 -5.46 19.73
C GLU A 118 -6.54 -6.14 18.37
N SER A 119 -6.96 -7.40 18.25
CA SER A 119 -6.85 -8.18 17.01
C SER A 119 -8.19 -8.82 16.64
N PRO A 120 -8.65 -8.73 15.38
CA PRO A 120 -8.00 -8.05 14.25
C PRO A 120 -7.99 -6.52 14.39
N TYR A 121 -7.25 -5.83 13.51
CA TYR A 121 -7.19 -4.36 13.50
C TYR A 121 -8.62 -3.76 13.50
N PRO A 122 -8.95 -2.88 14.47
CA PRO A 122 -10.36 -2.55 14.78
C PRO A 122 -10.96 -1.41 13.92
N TYR A 123 -10.19 -0.76 13.05
CA TYR A 123 -10.64 0.40 12.28
C TYR A 123 -10.71 0.13 10.77
N SER A 124 -11.46 0.97 10.05
CA SER A 124 -11.59 0.88 8.59
C SER A 124 -10.24 1.08 7.91
N LEU A 125 -10.02 0.33 6.80
CA LEU A 125 -8.91 0.53 5.88
C LEU A 125 -9.29 1.41 4.67
N SER A 126 -10.55 1.86 4.59
CA SER A 126 -10.96 2.87 3.63
C SER A 126 -10.56 4.25 4.15
N TRP A 127 -9.64 4.92 3.45
CA TRP A 127 -9.18 6.26 3.84
C TRP A 127 -10.31 7.30 3.83
N LEU A 128 -11.38 7.06 3.05
CA LEU A 128 -12.57 7.90 3.05
C LEU A 128 -13.28 7.88 4.41
N ASP A 129 -13.11 6.84 5.22
CA ASP A 129 -13.70 6.79 6.55
C ASP A 129 -12.89 7.57 7.59
N CYS A 130 -11.76 8.16 7.19
CA CYS A 130 -11.00 9.09 8.04
C CYS A 130 -11.64 10.48 8.13
N PHE A 131 -12.57 10.84 7.24
CA PHE A 131 -13.31 12.09 7.35
C PHE A 131 -14.22 12.08 8.58
N ALA A 132 -14.32 13.22 9.27
CA ALA A 132 -15.40 13.42 10.23
C ALA A 132 -16.76 13.17 9.53
N ARG A 133 -17.76 12.72 10.30
CA ARG A 133 -19.04 12.09 9.88
C ARG A 133 -19.90 12.82 8.81
N SER A 134 -19.47 13.93 8.22
CA SER A 134 -20.18 14.60 7.13
C SER A 134 -19.90 13.93 5.78
N GLN A 135 -20.96 13.55 5.06
CA GLN A 135 -20.87 13.12 3.66
C GLN A 135 -20.24 14.22 2.76
N THR A 136 -20.31 15.48 3.19
CA THR A 136 -19.70 16.64 2.55
C THR A 136 -18.19 16.50 2.36
N GLY A 137 -17.47 15.93 3.35
CA GLY A 137 -16.01 15.77 3.26
C GLY A 137 -15.58 14.85 2.11
N LYS A 138 -16.30 13.73 1.92
CA LYS A 138 -16.05 12.78 0.83
C LYS A 138 -16.36 13.40 -0.54
N ALA A 139 -17.48 14.14 -0.64
CA ALA A 139 -17.91 14.77 -1.89
C ALA A 139 -16.99 15.92 -2.35
N ALA A 140 -16.33 16.61 -1.41
CA ALA A 140 -15.44 17.74 -1.72
C ALA A 140 -14.11 17.33 -2.40
N LEU A 141 -13.74 16.04 -2.36
CA LEU A 141 -12.46 15.55 -2.91
C LEU A 141 -12.34 15.71 -4.42
N CYS A 142 -13.44 15.66 -5.15
CA CYS A 142 -13.48 15.79 -6.61
C CYS A 142 -14.72 16.59 -7.01
N LEU A 143 -14.62 17.92 -6.94
CA LEU A 143 -15.62 18.83 -7.47
C LEU A 143 -15.28 19.18 -8.92
N ARG A 144 -16.22 18.95 -9.82
CA ARG A 144 -16.13 19.45 -11.20
C ARG A 144 -16.87 20.77 -11.28
N ILE A 145 -16.14 21.86 -11.55
CA ILE A 145 -16.71 23.15 -11.91
C ILE A 145 -16.52 23.28 -13.43
N SER A 146 -17.63 23.28 -14.18
CA SER A 146 -17.60 23.64 -15.60
C SER A 146 -17.81 25.14 -15.70
N ALA A 147 -16.92 25.85 -16.40
CA ALA A 147 -17.19 27.18 -16.90
C ALA A 147 -17.66 27.04 -18.36
N ASP A 148 -18.75 27.73 -18.71
CA ASP A 148 -19.20 27.86 -20.09
C ASP A 148 -18.24 28.75 -20.90
#